data_AF-A0A925I9T9-F1
#
_entry.id   AF-A0A925I9T9-F1
#
_cell.length_a   1.000
_cell.length_b   1.000
_cell.length_c   1.000
_cell.angle_alpha   90.00
_cell.angle_beta   90.00
_cell.angle_gamma   90.00
#
_symmetry.space_group_name_H-M   'P 1'
#
loop_
_entity.id
_entity.type
_entity.pdbx_description
1 polymer ?
#
loop_
_entity_poly.entity_id
_entity_poly.type
_entity_poly.pdbx_seq_one_letter_code
_entity_poly.pdbx_strand_id
1 'polypeptide(L)'
;YFTSRRPGSTGNKTDAYAEYFEDIYESTLNGTTWSTPKNLGAPVNSENHDACSGLTAEGHTLLIYRPGKTFLTGDIYSCDFDGTKWSAPVALDKEVDSDKWQEPSACYSPDGNTLYFSSNRPGGFGGKDIYYVEKLPNGKWGKTLNLGPQINTPYDEDAPFIHPDGKRLFFSSTGHENMGGYDVFYSVIDSNLTFSKPVNMGYPLNTVDDDIYFVVTGNGNTGYISSDREGGLGEADIYKVNLHENDLVYDVHTGFARSDSGAPLDANLTLIESKTHKIAGVFKSNSLSGKFILLMAPDREYTVLCESDGFVSESIHMINKELDFEIKLKKK
;
A
#
# COMPACT_ATOMS: atom_id res chain seq x y z
N TYR A 1 7.95 -7.27 -3.13
CA TYR A 1 7.23 -8.07 -4.13
C TYR A 1 7.08 -7.23 -5.38
N PHE A 2 7.02 -7.85 -6.55
CA PHE A 2 6.85 -7.15 -7.81
C PHE A 2 6.27 -8.05 -8.90
N THR A 3 5.65 -7.44 -9.91
CA THR A 3 5.12 -8.13 -11.09
C THR A 3 6.21 -8.29 -12.14
N SER A 4 6.26 -9.43 -12.83
CA SER A 4 7.13 -9.57 -14.00
C SER A 4 6.64 -10.62 -14.99
N ARG A 5 6.99 -10.41 -16.25
CA ARG A 5 6.74 -11.29 -17.39
C ARG A 5 8.07 -11.91 -17.80
N ARG A 6 8.29 -13.21 -17.52
CA ARG A 6 9.57 -13.88 -17.81
C ARG A 6 9.43 -15.40 -17.91
N PRO A 7 10.40 -16.11 -18.52
CA PRO A 7 10.44 -17.57 -18.48
C PRO A 7 10.39 -18.09 -17.04
N GLY A 8 9.56 -19.09 -16.80
CA GLY A 8 9.33 -19.63 -15.46
C GLY A 8 8.18 -18.98 -14.69
N SER A 9 7.43 -18.05 -15.30
CA SER A 9 6.07 -17.72 -14.84
C SER A 9 5.19 -18.96 -14.80
N THR A 10 4.20 -18.96 -13.92
CA THR A 10 3.33 -20.08 -13.59
C THR A 10 2.53 -20.52 -14.83
N GLY A 11 2.55 -21.81 -15.13
CA GLY A 11 1.99 -22.35 -16.37
C GLY A 11 2.81 -22.09 -17.64
N ASN A 12 3.83 -21.22 -17.58
CA ASN A 12 4.75 -20.87 -18.67
C ASN A 12 4.03 -20.49 -19.98
N LYS A 13 2.86 -19.83 -19.85
CA LYS A 13 2.01 -19.38 -20.96
C LYS A 13 2.43 -17.99 -21.42
N THR A 14 2.14 -17.71 -22.69
CA THR A 14 2.38 -16.43 -23.35
C THR A 14 1.09 -15.88 -23.93
N ASP A 15 1.00 -14.56 -24.06
CA ASP A 15 -0.10 -13.86 -24.70
C ASP A 15 0.01 -13.89 -26.24
N ALA A 16 -0.89 -13.16 -26.91
CA ALA A 16 -0.91 -13.07 -28.38
C ALA A 16 0.34 -12.41 -28.98
N TYR A 17 1.13 -11.69 -28.18
CA TYR A 17 2.38 -11.04 -28.56
C TYR A 17 3.62 -11.87 -28.20
N ALA A 18 3.42 -13.13 -27.75
CA ALA A 18 4.44 -14.05 -27.27
C ALA A 18 5.14 -13.61 -25.97
N GLU A 19 4.55 -12.68 -25.24
CA GLU A 19 5.03 -12.23 -23.94
C GLU A 19 4.46 -13.09 -22.82
N TYR A 20 5.27 -13.45 -21.84
CA TYR A 20 4.83 -14.33 -20.74
C TYR A 20 3.71 -13.66 -19.93
N PHE A 21 2.80 -14.48 -19.39
CA PHE A 21 1.83 -13.99 -18.41
C PHE A 21 2.54 -13.46 -17.16
N GLU A 22 1.93 -12.42 -16.60
CA GLU A 22 2.41 -11.74 -15.41
C GLU A 22 2.31 -12.67 -14.20
N ASP A 23 3.38 -12.70 -13.42
CA ASP A 23 3.42 -13.38 -12.14
C ASP A 23 4.03 -12.44 -11.09
N ILE A 24 3.72 -12.74 -9.84
CA ILE A 24 4.31 -12.05 -8.69
C ILE A 24 5.57 -12.77 -8.24
N TYR A 25 6.63 -11.98 -8.07
CA TYR A 25 7.95 -12.42 -7.62
C TYR A 25 8.34 -11.72 -6.30
N GLU A 26 9.20 -12.39 -5.54
CA GLU A 26 9.85 -11.85 -4.35
C GLU A 26 11.36 -11.76 -4.55
N SER A 27 11.96 -10.71 -3.98
CA SER A 27 13.40 -10.58 -3.83
C SER A 27 13.67 -9.85 -2.52
N THR A 28 14.76 -10.23 -1.85
CA THR A 28 15.15 -9.68 -0.55
C THR A 28 16.40 -8.83 -0.72
N LEU A 29 16.36 -7.61 -0.21
CA LEU A 29 17.52 -6.72 -0.16
C LEU A 29 18.38 -7.10 1.04
N ASN A 30 19.59 -7.61 0.78
CA ASN A 30 20.59 -7.91 1.80
C ASN A 30 21.71 -6.86 1.73
N GLY A 31 21.65 -5.86 2.60
CA GLY A 31 22.51 -4.69 2.53
C GLY A 31 22.20 -3.85 1.29
N THR A 32 23.05 -3.93 0.28
CA THR A 32 22.88 -3.20 -1.00
C THR A 32 22.54 -4.11 -2.18
N THR A 33 22.43 -5.42 -1.96
CA THR A 33 22.29 -6.41 -3.04
C THR A 33 20.95 -7.13 -2.93
N TRP A 34 20.20 -7.15 -4.02
CA TRP A 34 18.98 -7.93 -4.15
C TRP A 34 19.28 -9.41 -4.41
N SER A 35 18.54 -10.30 -3.77
CA SER A 35 18.59 -11.73 -4.08
C SER A 35 18.03 -12.01 -5.47
N THR A 36 18.38 -13.18 -6.04
CA THR A 36 17.71 -13.67 -7.25
C THR A 36 16.20 -13.69 -7.03
N PRO A 37 15.39 -13.14 -7.95
CA PRO A 37 13.94 -13.19 -7.85
C PRO A 37 13.42 -14.62 -7.77
N LYS A 38 12.49 -14.85 -6.84
CA LYS A 38 11.79 -16.12 -6.68
C LYS A 38 10.32 -15.91 -7.02
N ASN A 39 9.81 -16.75 -7.92
CA ASN A 39 8.39 -16.78 -8.24
C ASN A 39 7.59 -17.23 -6.99
N LEU A 40 6.50 -16.54 -6.66
CA LEU A 40 5.68 -16.93 -5.50
C LEU A 40 4.95 -18.27 -5.70
N GLY A 41 4.62 -18.61 -6.95
CA GLY A 41 3.92 -19.82 -7.32
C GLY A 41 2.54 -19.92 -6.68
N ALA A 42 1.95 -21.12 -6.73
CA ALA A 42 0.69 -21.39 -6.07
C ALA A 42 0.84 -21.29 -4.52
N PRO A 43 -0.18 -20.76 -3.81
CA PRO A 43 -1.51 -20.43 -4.33
C PRO A 43 -1.66 -18.99 -4.84
N VAL A 44 -0.63 -18.16 -4.74
CA VAL A 44 -0.70 -16.73 -5.09
C VAL A 44 -0.79 -16.57 -6.61
N ASN A 45 0.19 -17.10 -7.35
CA ASN A 45 0.17 -17.08 -8.81
C ASN A 45 -0.70 -18.23 -9.35
N SER A 46 -1.49 -17.89 -10.36
CA SER A 46 -2.29 -18.81 -11.16
C SER A 46 -1.58 -19.08 -12.50
N GLU A 47 -2.18 -19.89 -13.38
CA GLU A 47 -1.67 -20.03 -14.75
C GLU A 47 -2.11 -18.90 -15.70
N ASN A 48 -2.65 -17.80 -15.17
CA ASN A 48 -3.07 -16.61 -15.90
C ASN A 48 -2.27 -15.39 -15.38
N HIS A 49 -2.69 -14.18 -15.75
CA HIS A 49 -2.06 -12.95 -15.25
C HIS A 49 -2.37 -12.74 -13.76
N ASP A 50 -1.31 -12.53 -12.98
CA ASP A 50 -1.33 -12.16 -11.57
C ASP A 50 -0.36 -11.00 -11.34
N ALA A 51 -0.90 -9.83 -10.97
CA ALA A 51 -0.11 -8.62 -10.77
C ALA A 51 -0.13 -8.17 -9.31
N CYS A 52 1.01 -7.72 -8.79
CA CYS A 52 1.10 -7.06 -7.48
C CYS A 52 0.43 -5.69 -7.54
N SER A 53 -0.50 -5.42 -6.63
CA SER A 53 -1.27 -4.18 -6.57
C SER A 53 -0.90 -3.33 -5.35
N GLY A 54 -0.67 -3.96 -4.19
CA GLY A 54 -0.27 -3.26 -2.98
C GLY A 54 0.18 -4.20 -1.88
N LEU A 55 0.89 -3.67 -0.88
CA LEU A 55 1.28 -4.41 0.32
C LEU A 55 1.02 -3.52 1.53
N THR A 56 0.40 -4.07 2.57
CA THR A 56 0.23 -3.33 3.82
C THR A 56 1.58 -2.98 4.46
N ALA A 57 1.64 -1.88 5.20
CA ALA A 57 2.91 -1.33 5.68
C ALA A 57 3.66 -2.29 6.63
N GLU A 58 2.92 -3.09 7.40
CA GLU A 58 3.43 -4.16 8.23
C GLU A 58 3.83 -5.43 7.46
N GLY A 59 3.52 -5.50 6.16
CA GLY A 59 3.96 -6.54 5.22
C GLY A 59 3.18 -7.84 5.25
N HIS A 60 1.91 -7.82 5.70
CA HIS A 60 1.15 -9.05 5.96
C HIS A 60 -0.02 -9.29 5.03
N THR A 61 -0.59 -8.27 4.40
CA THR A 61 -1.63 -8.45 3.39
C THR A 61 -1.11 -7.92 2.06
N LEU A 62 -1.00 -8.82 1.09
CA LEU A 62 -0.66 -8.52 -0.29
C LEU A 62 -1.96 -8.40 -1.08
N LEU A 63 -2.14 -7.25 -1.72
CA LEU A 63 -3.19 -7.03 -2.70
C LEU A 63 -2.66 -7.40 -4.09
N ILE A 64 -3.43 -8.19 -4.82
CA ILE A 64 -3.10 -8.63 -6.17
C ILE A 64 -4.25 -8.32 -7.12
N TYR A 65 -3.95 -8.02 -8.37
CA TYR A 65 -4.93 -7.84 -9.43
C TYR A 65 -4.99 -9.07 -10.34
N ARG A 66 -6.20 -9.47 -10.72
CA ARG A 66 -6.43 -10.49 -11.75
C ARG A 66 -7.42 -9.99 -12.79
N PRO A 67 -7.06 -9.99 -14.08
CA PRO A 67 -8.02 -9.65 -15.11
C PRO A 67 -9.11 -10.72 -15.24
N GLY A 68 -10.30 -10.28 -15.61
CA GLY A 68 -11.38 -11.15 -16.05
C GLY A 68 -11.00 -11.87 -17.36
N LYS A 69 -11.79 -12.89 -17.73
CA LYS A 69 -11.49 -13.77 -18.88
C LYS A 69 -11.33 -13.06 -20.22
N THR A 70 -11.96 -11.89 -20.39
CA THR A 70 -11.90 -11.08 -21.61
C THR A 70 -10.90 -9.93 -21.50
N PHE A 71 -10.22 -9.78 -20.37
CA PHE A 71 -9.34 -8.65 -20.02
C PHE A 71 -10.04 -7.28 -19.93
N LEU A 72 -11.35 -7.22 -20.15
CA LEU A 72 -12.15 -5.98 -20.07
C LEU A 72 -12.58 -5.62 -18.64
N THR A 73 -12.45 -6.57 -17.72
CA THR A 73 -12.75 -6.41 -16.29
C THR A 73 -11.55 -6.91 -15.50
N GLY A 74 -11.53 -6.70 -14.18
CA GLY A 74 -10.56 -7.31 -13.30
C GLY A 74 -10.70 -6.83 -11.87
N ASP A 75 -10.43 -7.73 -10.94
CA ASP A 75 -10.73 -7.54 -9.52
C ASP A 75 -9.43 -7.55 -8.69
N ILE A 76 -9.52 -7.00 -7.48
CA ILE A 76 -8.46 -7.06 -6.49
C ILE A 76 -8.72 -8.25 -5.57
N TYR A 77 -7.66 -8.98 -5.24
CA TYR A 77 -7.70 -10.05 -4.28
C TYR A 77 -6.71 -9.76 -3.16
N SER A 78 -7.01 -10.24 -1.96
CA SER A 78 -6.13 -10.19 -0.81
C SER A 78 -5.52 -11.56 -0.53
N CYS A 79 -4.22 -11.57 -0.23
CA CYS A 79 -3.50 -12.73 0.27
C CYS A 79 -2.89 -12.35 1.62
N ASP A 80 -3.07 -13.19 2.64
CA ASP A 80 -2.51 -12.94 3.98
C ASP A 80 -1.28 -13.82 4.22
N PHE A 81 -0.25 -13.24 4.84
CA PHE A 81 0.97 -13.94 5.22
C PHE A 81 0.87 -14.48 6.64
N ASP A 82 1.02 -15.80 6.81
CA ASP A 82 0.94 -16.47 8.12
C ASP A 82 2.26 -16.47 8.92
N GLY A 83 3.28 -15.77 8.41
CA GLY A 83 4.65 -15.82 8.92
C GLY A 83 5.55 -16.80 8.18
N THR A 84 4.98 -17.72 7.39
CA THR A 84 5.71 -18.71 6.60
C THR A 84 5.33 -18.73 5.13
N LYS A 85 4.06 -18.49 4.80
CA LYS A 85 3.53 -18.52 3.44
C LYS A 85 2.35 -17.56 3.27
N TRP A 86 2.08 -17.24 2.02
CA TRP A 86 0.88 -16.52 1.60
C TRP A 86 -0.32 -17.45 1.49
N SER A 87 -1.49 -16.98 1.89
CA SER A 87 -2.77 -17.65 1.68
C SER A 87 -3.15 -17.69 0.20
N ALA A 88 -4.19 -18.47 -0.13
CA ALA A 88 -4.84 -18.33 -1.42
C ALA A 88 -5.51 -16.94 -1.53
N PRO A 89 -5.56 -16.34 -2.74
CA PRO A 89 -6.20 -15.05 -2.94
C PRO A 89 -7.70 -15.11 -2.65
N VAL A 90 -8.18 -14.13 -1.89
CA VAL A 90 -9.58 -13.95 -1.51
C VAL A 90 -10.08 -12.65 -2.14
N ALA A 91 -11.16 -12.74 -2.93
CA ALA A 91 -11.80 -11.56 -3.52
C ALA A 91 -12.26 -10.58 -2.43
N LEU A 92 -12.22 -9.29 -2.73
CA LEU A 92 -12.71 -8.26 -1.84
C LEU A 92 -14.25 -8.17 -1.89
N ASP A 93 -14.81 -7.30 -1.05
CA ASP A 93 -16.25 -7.06 -1.01
C ASP A 93 -16.74 -6.42 -2.33
N LYS A 94 -18.00 -6.63 -2.68
CA LYS A 94 -18.62 -6.12 -3.92
C LYS A 94 -18.75 -4.60 -3.97
N GLU A 95 -18.56 -3.91 -2.86
CA GLU A 95 -18.37 -2.46 -2.86
C GLU A 95 -17.04 -2.06 -3.55
N VAL A 96 -16.02 -2.91 -3.44
CA VAL A 96 -14.71 -2.75 -4.09
C VAL A 96 -14.69 -3.44 -5.45
N ASP A 97 -14.84 -4.76 -5.49
CA ASP A 97 -14.70 -5.52 -6.74
C ASP A 97 -16.00 -5.51 -7.55
N SER A 98 -15.92 -5.03 -8.79
CA SER A 98 -17.09 -4.87 -9.64
C SER A 98 -17.07 -5.84 -10.82
N ASP A 99 -18.22 -6.47 -11.10
CA ASP A 99 -18.30 -7.50 -12.15
C ASP A 99 -18.08 -6.98 -13.59
N LYS A 100 -17.97 -5.66 -13.78
CA LYS A 100 -18.04 -5.00 -15.09
C LYS A 100 -16.88 -4.06 -15.40
N TRP A 101 -16.08 -3.71 -14.39
CA TRP A 101 -15.05 -2.69 -14.50
C TRP A 101 -13.72 -3.27 -14.07
N GLN A 102 -12.67 -2.47 -14.14
CA GLN A 102 -11.34 -2.84 -13.72
C GLN A 102 -11.02 -2.11 -12.43
N GLU A 103 -10.47 -2.84 -11.47
CA GLU A 103 -9.87 -2.32 -10.25
C GLU A 103 -8.36 -2.67 -10.20
N PRO A 104 -7.49 -2.03 -11.00
CA PRO A 104 -6.13 -2.52 -11.21
C PRO A 104 -5.20 -2.32 -10.02
N SER A 105 -5.44 -1.32 -9.18
CA SER A 105 -4.53 -0.94 -8.09
C SER A 105 -5.26 -0.52 -6.82
N ALA A 106 -4.66 -0.83 -5.67
CA ALA A 106 -5.18 -0.44 -4.36
C ALA A 106 -4.13 -0.44 -3.25
N CYS A 107 -4.42 0.33 -2.21
CA CYS A 107 -3.64 0.34 -0.97
C CYS A 107 -4.55 0.50 0.25
N TYR A 108 -4.18 -0.12 1.36
CA TYR A 108 -4.82 0.10 2.66
C TYR A 108 -4.23 1.30 3.38
N SER A 109 -5.06 2.02 4.14
CA SER A 109 -4.61 2.94 5.17
C SER A 109 -3.79 2.23 6.24
N PRO A 110 -2.96 2.95 7.02
CA PRO A 110 -2.05 2.33 8.00
C PRO A 110 -2.77 1.57 9.13
N ASP A 111 -4.02 1.91 9.40
CA ASP A 111 -4.88 1.24 10.37
C ASP A 111 -5.72 0.11 9.74
N GLY A 112 -5.67 -0.07 8.42
CA GLY A 112 -6.43 -1.07 7.66
C GLY A 112 -7.93 -0.81 7.58
N ASN A 113 -8.42 0.37 7.99
CA ASN A 113 -9.85 0.69 7.99
C ASN A 113 -10.32 1.42 6.74
N THR A 114 -9.42 1.89 5.88
CA THR A 114 -9.74 2.50 4.59
C THR A 114 -8.98 1.77 3.49
N LEU A 115 -9.67 1.46 2.40
CA LEU A 115 -9.04 1.00 1.17
C LEU A 115 -9.18 2.11 0.12
N TYR A 116 -8.05 2.54 -0.45
CA TYR A 116 -8.02 3.40 -1.64
C TYR A 116 -7.75 2.53 -2.86
N PHE A 117 -8.48 2.74 -3.94
CA PHE A 117 -8.34 1.93 -5.15
C PHE A 117 -8.74 2.71 -6.40
N SER A 118 -8.15 2.39 -7.54
CA SER A 118 -8.53 2.94 -8.84
C SER A 118 -9.64 2.12 -9.48
N SER A 119 -10.56 2.74 -10.23
CA SER A 119 -11.55 2.02 -11.03
C SER A 119 -12.05 2.84 -12.21
N ASN A 120 -12.37 2.19 -13.33
CA ASN A 120 -13.09 2.81 -14.47
C ASN A 120 -14.62 2.65 -14.39
N ARG A 121 -15.16 2.48 -13.17
CA ARG A 121 -16.60 2.40 -12.92
C ARG A 121 -17.32 3.71 -13.27
N PRO A 122 -18.59 3.66 -13.70
CA PRO A 122 -19.34 4.85 -14.08
C PRO A 122 -19.62 5.75 -12.88
N GLY A 123 -19.71 7.05 -13.14
CA GLY A 123 -19.94 8.09 -12.13
C GLY A 123 -18.66 8.72 -11.58
N GLY A 124 -17.49 8.36 -12.14
CA GLY A 124 -16.24 9.11 -11.99
C GLY A 124 -16.19 10.38 -12.85
N PHE A 125 -15.01 11.01 -12.87
CA PHE A 125 -14.68 12.24 -13.58
C PHE A 125 -14.09 11.98 -14.97
N GLY A 126 -13.43 10.84 -15.18
CA GLY A 126 -12.70 10.55 -16.41
C GLY A 126 -12.62 9.07 -16.75
N GLY A 127 -11.41 8.62 -17.11
CA GLY A 127 -11.09 7.24 -17.44
C GLY A 127 -11.13 6.37 -16.20
N LYS A 128 -9.97 6.10 -15.61
CA LYS A 128 -9.85 5.56 -14.25
C LYS A 128 -9.82 6.69 -13.24
N ASP A 129 -10.58 6.52 -12.18
CA ASP A 129 -10.65 7.42 -11.05
C ASP A 129 -10.20 6.70 -9.78
N ILE A 130 -9.68 7.44 -8.79
CA ILE A 130 -9.40 6.92 -7.45
C ILE A 130 -10.64 7.07 -6.56
N TYR A 131 -10.99 5.97 -5.92
CA TYR A 131 -12.06 5.81 -4.96
C TYR A 131 -11.50 5.41 -3.59
N TYR A 132 -12.34 5.54 -2.57
CA TYR A 132 -12.08 4.96 -1.27
C TYR A 132 -13.33 4.29 -0.69
N VAL A 133 -13.11 3.35 0.20
CA VAL A 133 -14.15 2.73 1.03
C VAL A 133 -13.65 2.56 2.46
N GLU A 134 -14.50 2.86 3.42
CA GLU A 134 -14.21 2.74 4.84
C GLU A 134 -14.87 1.50 5.44
N LYS A 135 -14.20 0.87 6.39
CA LYS A 135 -14.73 -0.27 7.15
C LYS A 135 -15.69 0.24 8.21
N LEU A 136 -16.89 -0.31 8.21
CA LEU A 136 -17.92 -0.01 9.20
C LEU A 136 -17.61 -0.70 10.54
N PRO A 137 -18.19 -0.23 11.67
CA PRO A 137 -18.00 -0.86 12.99
C PRO A 137 -18.40 -2.33 13.06
N ASN A 138 -19.21 -2.83 12.12
CA ASN A 138 -19.61 -4.23 12.02
C ASN A 138 -18.59 -5.10 11.25
N GLY A 139 -17.46 -4.52 10.83
CA GLY A 139 -16.38 -5.18 10.09
C GLY A 139 -16.60 -5.31 8.59
N LYS A 140 -17.73 -4.84 8.04
CA LYS A 140 -17.98 -4.81 6.59
C LYS A 140 -17.47 -3.53 5.95
N TRP A 141 -17.21 -3.56 4.65
CA TRP A 141 -16.95 -2.34 3.91
C TRP A 141 -18.23 -1.52 3.76
N GLY A 142 -18.08 -0.20 3.86
CA GLY A 142 -19.14 0.77 3.65
C GLY A 142 -19.38 1.02 2.16
N LYS A 143 -20.04 2.13 1.86
CA LYS A 143 -20.28 2.53 0.48
C LYS A 143 -18.99 3.10 -0.13
N THR A 144 -18.66 2.66 -1.34
CA THR A 144 -17.57 3.26 -2.12
C THR A 144 -17.88 4.71 -2.50
N LEU A 145 -16.89 5.58 -2.31
CA LEU A 145 -16.95 7.01 -2.62
C LEU A 145 -15.77 7.42 -3.52
N ASN A 146 -16.03 8.31 -4.46
CA ASN A 146 -14.99 8.88 -5.32
C ASN A 146 -14.21 9.97 -4.55
N LEU A 147 -12.89 10.06 -4.73
CA LEU A 147 -12.06 11.07 -4.04
C LEU A 147 -12.30 12.52 -4.51
N GLY A 148 -13.13 12.71 -5.53
CA GLY A 148 -13.57 14.02 -5.98
C GLY A 148 -12.61 14.68 -6.98
N PRO A 149 -12.99 15.86 -7.49
CA PRO A 149 -12.32 16.53 -8.60
C PRO A 149 -10.94 17.12 -8.24
N GLN A 150 -10.59 17.07 -6.96
CA GLN A 150 -9.28 17.51 -6.49
C GLN A 150 -8.19 16.48 -6.82
N ILE A 151 -8.55 15.19 -6.80
CA ILE A 151 -7.67 14.08 -7.13
C ILE A 151 -7.95 13.60 -8.55
N ASN A 152 -9.22 13.38 -8.88
CA ASN A 152 -9.63 12.81 -10.16
C ASN A 152 -9.85 13.89 -11.21
N THR A 153 -9.43 13.61 -12.44
CA THR A 153 -9.50 14.50 -13.59
C THR A 153 -10.34 13.87 -14.71
N PRO A 154 -10.55 14.55 -15.85
CA PRO A 154 -11.15 13.91 -17.02
C PRO A 154 -10.29 12.79 -17.67
N TYR A 155 -9.08 12.54 -17.16
CA TYR A 155 -8.11 11.58 -17.68
C TYR A 155 -8.02 10.34 -16.75
N ASP A 156 -6.88 9.65 -16.72
CA ASP A 156 -6.68 8.48 -15.86
C ASP A 156 -5.87 8.82 -14.59
N GLU A 157 -6.39 8.42 -13.43
CA GLU A 157 -5.72 8.35 -12.14
C GLU A 157 -5.65 6.90 -11.64
N ASP A 158 -4.46 6.45 -11.27
CA ASP A 158 -4.18 5.06 -10.90
C ASP A 158 -3.07 4.98 -9.83
N ALA A 159 -2.78 3.75 -9.40
CA ALA A 159 -1.72 3.40 -8.47
C ALA A 159 -1.71 4.23 -7.17
N PRO A 160 -2.82 4.28 -6.40
CA PRO A 160 -2.84 4.99 -5.14
C PRO A 160 -1.91 4.30 -4.14
N PHE A 161 -1.13 5.10 -3.42
CA PHE A 161 -0.30 4.67 -2.30
C PHE A 161 -0.42 5.67 -1.16
N ILE A 162 -1.07 5.26 -0.08
CA ILE A 162 -1.10 6.04 1.16
C ILE A 162 0.16 5.74 1.97
N HIS A 163 0.93 6.79 2.27
CA HIS A 163 2.11 6.67 3.11
C HIS A 163 1.72 6.18 4.51
N PRO A 164 2.59 5.42 5.23
CA PRO A 164 2.24 4.91 6.55
C PRO A 164 1.96 5.98 7.63
N ASP A 165 2.18 7.27 7.34
CA ASP A 165 1.75 8.38 8.22
C ASP A 165 0.23 8.67 8.14
N GLY A 166 -0.45 8.06 7.17
CA GLY A 166 -1.88 8.22 6.90
C GLY A 166 -2.27 9.60 6.35
N LYS A 167 -1.29 10.43 5.99
CA LYS A 167 -1.50 11.85 5.64
C LYS A 167 -1.12 12.19 4.21
N ARG A 168 -0.35 11.34 3.54
CA ARG A 168 0.09 11.60 2.16
C ARG A 168 -0.36 10.49 1.24
N LEU A 169 -1.25 10.83 0.32
CA LEU A 169 -1.64 9.98 -0.80
C LEU A 169 -0.75 10.31 -1.99
N PHE A 170 0.05 9.34 -2.40
CA PHE A 170 0.72 9.32 -3.70
C PHE A 170 -0.21 8.63 -4.70
N PHE A 171 -0.18 9.08 -5.94
CA PHE A 171 -0.93 8.47 -7.04
C PHE A 171 -0.29 8.85 -8.38
N SER A 172 -0.61 8.11 -9.43
CA SER A 172 -0.14 8.40 -10.78
C SER A 172 -1.29 8.95 -11.62
N SER A 173 -1.05 9.95 -12.47
CA SER A 173 -2.09 10.56 -13.28
C SER A 173 -1.59 10.96 -14.66
N THR A 174 -2.44 10.80 -15.68
CA THR A 174 -2.27 11.36 -17.03
C THR A 174 -2.93 12.75 -17.19
N GLY A 175 -3.53 13.26 -16.11
CA GLY A 175 -4.10 14.60 -16.00
C GLY A 175 -3.22 15.54 -15.18
N HIS A 176 -3.83 16.54 -14.55
CA HIS A 176 -3.14 17.61 -13.79
C HIS A 176 -2.11 18.38 -14.65
N GLU A 177 -1.22 19.14 -13.99
CA GLU A 177 -0.04 19.72 -14.64
C GLU A 177 1.02 18.60 -14.80
N ASN A 178 0.88 17.79 -15.87
CA ASN A 178 1.78 16.67 -16.18
C ASN A 178 2.92 17.03 -17.13
N MET A 179 3.86 16.10 -17.27
CA MET A 179 5.03 16.16 -18.16
C MET A 179 4.94 15.16 -19.31
N GLY A 180 4.35 13.98 -19.09
CA GLY A 180 4.39 12.84 -20.00
C GLY A 180 3.11 11.99 -20.01
N GLY A 181 3.28 10.67 -19.98
CA GLY A 181 2.19 9.71 -19.79
C GLY A 181 1.63 9.80 -18.37
N TYR A 182 1.72 8.72 -17.60
CA TYR A 182 1.49 8.78 -16.15
C TYR A 182 2.63 9.53 -15.45
N ASP A 183 2.28 10.53 -14.64
CA ASP A 183 3.20 11.19 -13.72
C ASP A 183 2.80 10.87 -12.28
N VAL A 184 3.77 10.76 -11.38
CA VAL A 184 3.53 10.63 -9.94
C VAL A 184 3.24 11.99 -9.32
N PHE A 185 2.13 12.07 -8.60
CA PHE A 185 1.72 13.20 -7.78
C PHE A 185 1.58 12.76 -6.31
N TYR A 186 1.58 13.73 -5.41
CA TYR A 186 1.08 13.53 -4.06
C TYR A 186 0.13 14.63 -3.61
N SER A 187 -0.76 14.29 -2.69
CA SER A 187 -1.62 15.23 -1.98
C SER A 187 -1.62 14.93 -0.48
N VAL A 188 -1.74 15.98 0.33
CA VAL A 188 -1.85 15.88 1.79
C VAL A 188 -3.31 15.86 2.20
N ILE A 189 -3.65 14.88 3.04
CA ILE A 189 -5.00 14.65 3.57
C ILE A 189 -5.10 15.30 4.96
N ASP A 190 -6.15 16.09 5.16
CA ASP A 190 -6.50 16.61 6.48
C ASP A 190 -7.45 15.68 7.25
N SER A 191 -7.83 16.07 8.47
CA SER A 191 -8.71 15.26 9.33
C SER A 191 -10.15 15.10 8.80
N ASN A 192 -10.54 15.85 7.77
CA ASN A 192 -11.87 15.82 7.17
C ASN A 192 -11.85 15.13 5.79
N LEU A 193 -10.80 14.37 5.47
CA LEU A 193 -10.55 13.79 4.14
C LEU A 193 -10.53 14.85 3.02
N THR A 194 -10.08 16.07 3.34
CA THR A 194 -9.84 17.10 2.34
C THR A 194 -8.40 16.99 1.85
N PHE A 195 -8.26 16.94 0.53
CA PHE A 195 -6.98 16.82 -0.16
C PHE A 195 -6.42 18.20 -0.53
N SER A 196 -5.12 18.40 -0.35
CA SER A 196 -4.42 19.57 -0.89
C SER A 196 -4.41 19.55 -2.43
N LYS A 197 -3.96 20.65 -3.06
CA LYS A 197 -3.57 20.61 -4.49
C LYS A 197 -2.55 19.50 -4.70
N PRO A 198 -2.75 18.58 -5.68
CA PRO A 198 -1.74 17.63 -6.06
C PRO A 198 -0.44 18.33 -6.47
N VAL A 199 0.66 17.80 -5.98
CA VAL A 199 2.02 18.28 -6.29
C VAL A 199 2.68 17.22 -7.17
N ASN A 200 3.08 17.61 -8.38
CA ASN A 200 3.85 16.77 -9.29
C ASN A 200 5.24 16.51 -8.67
N MET A 201 5.68 15.26 -8.60
CA MET A 201 6.99 14.89 -8.02
C MET A 201 8.18 15.34 -8.89
N GLY A 202 7.92 15.73 -10.13
CA GLY A 202 8.87 16.37 -11.04
C GLY A 202 10.02 15.49 -11.50
N TYR A 203 10.84 16.03 -12.39
CA TYR A 203 12.07 15.39 -12.83
C TYR A 203 13.12 15.38 -11.71
N PRO A 204 13.92 14.31 -11.53
CA PRO A 204 14.06 13.11 -12.38
C PRO A 204 13.18 11.93 -11.98
N LEU A 205 12.22 12.12 -11.08
CA LEU A 205 11.30 11.04 -10.71
C LEU A 205 10.34 10.77 -11.86
N ASN A 206 9.64 11.82 -12.30
CA ASN A 206 8.79 11.81 -13.50
C ASN A 206 9.61 12.16 -14.74
N THR A 207 9.21 11.58 -15.86
CA THR A 207 9.83 11.68 -17.17
C THR A 207 8.80 12.14 -18.20
N VAL A 208 9.02 11.86 -19.48
CA VAL A 208 8.03 12.11 -20.54
C VAL A 208 7.24 10.86 -20.90
N ASP A 209 7.60 9.73 -20.31
CA ASP A 209 6.98 8.42 -20.53
C ASP A 209 6.03 8.08 -19.36
N ASP A 210 5.73 6.81 -19.10
CA ASP A 210 4.89 6.37 -17.98
C ASP A 210 5.71 6.15 -16.69
N ASP A 211 5.35 6.87 -15.64
CA ASP A 211 5.91 6.80 -14.30
C ASP A 211 4.80 6.48 -13.28
N ILE A 212 4.72 5.21 -12.87
CA ILE A 212 3.57 4.65 -12.14
C ILE A 212 3.98 3.70 -11.00
N TYR A 213 3.05 3.37 -10.10
CA TYR A 213 3.26 2.47 -8.96
C TYR A 213 4.34 2.94 -7.99
N PHE A 214 4.40 4.25 -7.76
CA PHE A 214 5.32 4.81 -6.78
C PHE A 214 4.97 4.40 -5.36
N VAL A 215 5.95 3.84 -4.66
CA VAL A 215 5.89 3.56 -3.22
C VAL A 215 7.12 4.12 -2.53
N VAL A 216 7.01 4.52 -1.27
CA VAL A 216 8.12 5.08 -0.50
C VAL A 216 8.18 4.47 0.90
N THR A 217 9.41 4.28 1.40
CA THR A 217 9.66 3.80 2.76
C THR A 217 9.09 4.76 3.80
N GLY A 218 8.73 4.25 4.99
CA GLY A 218 8.10 5.04 6.05
C GLY A 218 8.90 6.24 6.56
N ASN A 219 10.22 6.24 6.34
CA ASN A 219 11.13 7.37 6.64
C ASN A 219 11.33 8.32 5.45
N GLY A 220 10.59 8.15 4.35
CA GLY A 220 10.67 8.99 3.17
C GLY A 220 11.90 8.81 2.29
N ASN A 221 12.97 8.15 2.75
CA ASN A 221 14.29 8.25 2.11
C ASN A 221 14.45 7.42 0.82
N THR A 222 13.68 6.36 0.65
CA THR A 222 13.81 5.45 -0.49
C THR A 222 12.45 5.17 -1.11
N GLY A 223 12.31 5.54 -2.38
CA GLY A 223 11.16 5.20 -3.21
C GLY A 223 11.48 4.09 -4.20
N TYR A 224 10.44 3.44 -4.69
CA TYR A 224 10.47 2.57 -5.86
C TYR A 224 9.38 3.01 -6.83
N ILE A 225 9.68 2.97 -8.12
CA ILE A 225 8.76 3.36 -9.19
C ILE A 225 8.87 2.39 -10.36
N SER A 226 7.77 2.14 -11.05
CA SER A 226 7.75 1.47 -12.33
C SER A 226 7.80 2.51 -13.45
N SER A 227 8.72 2.36 -14.39
CA SER A 227 8.87 3.32 -15.49
C SER A 227 9.38 2.67 -16.76
N ASP A 228 8.91 3.13 -17.91
CA ASP A 228 9.35 2.75 -19.26
C ASP A 228 10.42 3.71 -19.84
N ARG A 229 11.05 4.51 -18.98
CA ARG A 229 12.14 5.43 -19.33
C ARG A 229 13.26 4.77 -20.13
N GLU A 230 13.88 5.58 -21.00
CA GLU A 230 14.99 5.16 -21.85
C GLU A 230 16.14 4.50 -21.06
N GLY A 231 16.67 3.40 -21.61
CA GLY A 231 17.76 2.63 -21.00
C GLY A 231 17.30 1.48 -20.09
N GLY A 232 15.98 1.26 -19.99
CA GLY A 232 15.39 0.08 -19.37
C GLY A 232 15.76 -1.24 -20.05
N LEU A 233 15.44 -2.34 -19.37
CA LEU A 233 15.64 -3.73 -19.78
C LEU A 233 14.36 -4.37 -20.35
N GLY A 234 13.20 -3.73 -20.21
CA GLY A 234 11.90 -4.24 -20.67
C GLY A 234 10.89 -3.13 -20.99
N GLU A 235 9.60 -3.48 -20.97
CA GLU A 235 8.50 -2.51 -21.15
C GLU A 235 8.50 -1.49 -20.00
N ALA A 236 8.27 -1.95 -18.77
CA ALA A 236 8.42 -1.14 -17.57
C ALA A 236 9.37 -1.81 -16.58
N ASP A 237 10.30 -1.04 -16.04
CA ASP A 237 11.31 -1.49 -15.08
C ASP A 237 11.16 -0.81 -13.72
N ILE A 238 11.69 -1.46 -12.68
CA ILE A 238 11.65 -0.93 -11.32
C ILE A 238 12.91 -0.11 -11.04
N TYR A 239 12.72 1.17 -10.75
CA TYR A 239 13.79 2.08 -10.39
C TYR A 239 13.74 2.40 -8.89
N LYS A 240 14.91 2.45 -8.27
CA LYS A 240 15.07 2.96 -6.90
C LYS A 240 15.29 4.46 -6.96
N VAL A 241 14.50 5.21 -6.20
CA VAL A 241 14.63 6.66 -6.02
C VAL A 241 15.17 6.96 -4.63
N ASN A 242 16.19 7.81 -4.54
CA ASN A 242 16.64 8.35 -3.25
C ASN A 242 16.05 9.74 -3.09
N LEU A 243 15.22 9.95 -2.07
CA LEU A 243 14.58 11.23 -1.81
C LEU A 243 15.40 11.96 -0.73
N HIS A 244 16.12 13.00 -1.13
CA HIS A 244 17.03 13.74 -0.26
C HIS A 244 16.42 15.01 0.35
N GLU A 245 15.29 15.47 -0.19
CA GLU A 245 14.57 16.65 0.27
C GLU A 245 13.06 16.33 0.29
N ASN A 246 12.59 15.81 1.42
CA ASN A 246 11.17 15.54 1.62
C ASN A 246 10.78 15.84 3.06
N ASP A 247 9.50 16.13 3.28
CA ASP A 247 8.96 16.41 4.62
C ASP A 247 8.55 15.12 5.37
N LEU A 248 8.89 13.92 4.86
CA LEU A 248 8.60 12.62 5.47
C LEU A 248 9.70 12.23 6.47
N VAL A 249 10.02 13.12 7.41
CA VAL A 249 11.08 12.90 8.39
C VAL A 249 10.53 12.09 9.58
N TYR A 250 10.65 10.77 9.50
CA TYR A 250 10.21 9.84 10.54
C TYR A 250 11.30 8.83 10.90
N ASP A 251 11.42 8.56 12.20
CA ASP A 251 12.03 7.35 12.72
C ASP A 251 11.00 6.22 12.67
N VAL A 252 11.41 5.08 12.12
CA VAL A 252 10.57 3.89 11.97
C VAL A 252 10.87 2.95 13.13
N HIS A 253 9.89 2.73 14.00
CA HIS A 253 9.97 1.78 15.09
C HIS A 253 9.14 0.54 14.78
N THR A 254 9.63 -0.63 15.15
CA THR A 254 8.84 -1.87 15.11
C THR A 254 8.64 -2.41 16.51
N GLY A 255 7.61 -3.23 16.68
CA GLY A 255 7.29 -3.85 17.96
C GLY A 255 6.28 -4.96 17.83
N PHE A 256 5.95 -5.60 18.95
CA PHE A 256 4.97 -6.69 19.02
C PHE A 256 3.90 -6.41 20.07
N ALA A 257 2.63 -6.52 19.70
CA ALA A 257 1.50 -6.54 20.61
C ALA A 257 1.16 -8.01 20.97
N ARG A 258 1.19 -8.32 22.26
CA ARG A 258 0.95 -9.68 22.78
C ARG A 258 0.03 -9.68 23.99
N SER A 259 -0.64 -10.80 24.24
CA SER A 259 -1.29 -11.06 25.52
C SER A 259 -0.25 -11.28 26.63
N ASP A 260 -0.72 -11.24 27.87
CA ASP A 260 0.03 -11.72 29.05
C ASP A 260 0.55 -13.16 28.91
N SER A 261 -0.15 -14.02 28.17
CA SER A 261 0.28 -15.37 27.82
C SER A 261 1.29 -15.44 26.66
N GLY A 262 1.62 -14.32 26.02
CA GLY A 262 2.55 -14.22 24.89
C GLY A 262 1.94 -14.48 23.51
N ALA A 263 0.62 -14.70 23.42
CA ALA A 263 -0.05 -14.86 22.14
C ALA A 263 -0.08 -13.52 21.39
N PRO A 264 0.11 -13.50 20.06
CA PRO A 264 0.01 -12.29 19.25
C PRO A 264 -1.41 -11.70 19.32
N LEU A 265 -1.50 -10.37 19.22
CA LEU A 265 -2.79 -9.66 19.25
C LEU A 265 -3.05 -8.90 17.94
N ASP A 266 -4.30 -8.93 17.51
CA ASP A 266 -4.89 -7.93 16.62
C ASP A 266 -5.19 -6.68 17.47
N ALA A 267 -4.34 -5.67 17.39
CA ALA A 267 -4.38 -4.48 18.23
C ALA A 267 -4.34 -3.20 17.42
N ASN A 268 -5.12 -2.21 17.85
CA ASN A 268 -5.05 -0.84 17.38
C ASN A 268 -4.03 -0.08 18.24
N LEU A 269 -3.14 0.66 17.59
CA LEU A 269 -2.14 1.49 18.24
C LEU A 269 -2.36 2.95 17.88
N THR A 270 -2.77 3.75 18.87
CA THR A 270 -2.91 5.20 18.71
C THR A 270 -1.65 5.88 19.23
N LEU A 271 -0.91 6.52 18.33
CA LEU A 271 0.28 7.30 18.66
C LEU A 271 -0.14 8.74 18.97
N ILE A 272 0.13 9.21 20.20
CA ILE A 272 -0.27 10.54 20.68
C ILE A 272 1.00 11.33 21.00
N GLU A 273 1.16 12.53 20.44
CA GLU A 273 2.27 13.40 20.80
C GLU A 273 2.07 13.95 22.23
N SER A 274 3.02 13.66 23.13
CA SER A 274 2.84 13.91 24.57
C SER A 274 2.68 15.39 24.92
N LYS A 275 3.27 16.32 24.14
CA LYS A 275 3.19 17.77 24.39
C LYS A 275 1.88 18.40 23.91
N THR A 276 1.38 17.98 22.75
CA THR A 276 0.19 18.60 22.13
C THR A 276 -1.08 17.81 22.38
N HIS A 277 -0.95 16.57 22.85
CA HIS A 277 -2.04 15.59 22.98
C HIS A 277 -2.79 15.32 21.67
N LYS A 278 -2.18 15.65 20.53
CA LYS A 278 -2.74 15.35 19.21
C LYS A 278 -2.40 13.93 18.80
N ILE A 279 -3.35 13.28 18.15
CA ILE A 279 -3.13 12.00 17.48
C ILE A 279 -2.14 12.24 16.33
N ALA A 280 -0.98 11.61 16.43
CA ALA A 280 0.07 11.66 15.43
C ALA A 280 -0.16 10.63 14.32
N GLY A 281 -0.72 9.46 14.67
CA GLY A 281 -1.11 8.39 13.75
C GLY A 281 -1.87 7.28 14.45
N VAL A 282 -2.58 6.47 13.67
CA VAL A 282 -3.26 5.25 14.11
C VAL A 282 -2.72 4.11 13.25
N PHE A 283 -2.31 3.04 13.91
CA PHE A 283 -1.65 1.89 13.30
C PHE A 283 -2.32 0.62 13.78
N LYS A 284 -2.01 -0.49 13.09
CA LYS A 284 -2.54 -1.80 13.43
C LYS A 284 -1.40 -2.82 13.57
N SER A 285 -1.51 -3.70 14.55
CA SER A 285 -0.65 -4.88 14.63
C SER A 285 -1.20 -6.02 13.79
N ASN A 286 -0.29 -6.83 13.29
CA ASN A 286 -0.67 -8.06 12.61
C ASN A 286 -1.26 -9.07 13.60
N SER A 287 -2.42 -9.62 13.27
CA SER A 287 -3.15 -10.57 14.12
C SER A 287 -2.44 -11.92 14.32
N LEU A 288 -1.54 -12.32 13.41
CA LEU A 288 -0.85 -13.61 13.43
C LEU A 288 0.52 -13.55 14.11
N SER A 289 1.22 -12.43 14.01
CA SER A 289 2.57 -12.24 14.57
C SER A 289 2.61 -11.27 15.76
N GLY A 290 1.60 -10.40 15.88
CA GLY A 290 1.57 -9.27 16.80
C GLY A 290 2.39 -8.07 16.31
N LYS A 291 3.09 -8.18 15.17
CA LYS A 291 4.04 -7.16 14.73
C LYS A 291 3.32 -5.89 14.29
N PHE A 292 3.83 -4.73 14.68
CA PHE A 292 3.37 -3.43 14.20
C PHE A 292 4.56 -2.53 13.81
N ILE A 293 4.26 -1.44 13.12
CA ILE A 293 5.19 -0.34 12.86
C ILE A 293 4.63 0.95 13.43
N LEU A 294 5.50 1.86 13.87
CA LEU A 294 5.15 3.22 14.27
C LEU A 294 6.08 4.20 13.56
N LEU A 295 5.51 5.31 13.09
CA LEU A 295 6.26 6.43 12.53
C LEU A 295 6.28 7.59 13.52
N MET A 296 7.47 7.94 13.99
CA MET A 296 7.67 8.97 15.01
C MET A 296 8.53 10.09 14.43
N ALA A 297 8.06 11.34 14.53
CA ALA A 297 8.90 12.46 14.13
C ALA A 297 10.04 12.64 15.15
N PRO A 298 11.25 12.99 14.70
CA PRO A 298 12.39 13.13 15.59
C PRO A 298 12.19 14.23 16.63
N ASP A 299 12.93 14.12 17.74
CA ASP A 299 12.95 15.08 18.85
C ASP A 299 11.58 15.34 19.52
N ARG A 300 10.67 14.37 19.43
CA ARG A 300 9.36 14.38 20.09
C ARG A 300 9.19 13.20 21.05
N GLU A 301 8.28 13.40 21.99
CA GLU A 301 7.86 12.39 22.96
C GLU A 301 6.44 11.97 22.62
N TYR A 302 6.18 10.67 22.80
CA TYR A 302 4.91 10.09 22.44
C TYR A 302 4.37 9.18 23.53
N THR A 303 3.05 9.05 23.55
CA THR A 303 2.37 7.98 24.27
C THR A 303 1.70 7.07 23.23
N VAL A 304 1.96 5.78 23.32
CA VAL A 304 1.30 4.75 22.50
C VAL A 304 0.18 4.15 23.35
N LEU A 305 -1.07 4.36 22.94
CA LEU A 305 -2.23 3.65 23.48
C LEU A 305 -2.46 2.39 22.63
N CYS A 306 -2.40 1.22 23.26
CA CYS A 306 -2.60 -0.07 22.62
C CYS A 306 -3.88 -0.72 23.11
N GLU A 307 -4.75 -1.10 22.17
CA GLU A 307 -6.09 -1.63 22.44
C GLU A 307 -6.33 -2.89 21.62
N SER A 308 -6.87 -3.93 22.26
CA SER A 308 -7.29 -5.16 21.60
C SER A 308 -8.55 -5.71 22.26
N ASP A 309 -9.44 -6.28 21.47
CA ASP A 309 -10.74 -6.77 21.93
C ASP A 309 -10.59 -7.86 22.99
N GLY A 310 -11.25 -7.67 24.14
CA GLY A 310 -11.15 -8.58 25.28
C GLY A 310 -9.94 -8.37 26.19
N PHE A 311 -9.13 -7.32 25.94
CA PHE A 311 -7.96 -6.98 26.75
C PHE A 311 -8.05 -5.59 27.38
N VAL A 312 -7.44 -5.42 28.55
CA VAL A 312 -7.25 -4.12 29.19
C VAL A 312 -6.23 -3.33 28.35
N SER A 313 -6.61 -2.11 27.95
CA SER A 313 -5.75 -1.20 27.20
C SER A 313 -4.52 -0.80 28.00
N GLU A 314 -3.37 -0.68 27.34
CA GLU A 314 -2.13 -0.21 27.96
C GLU A 314 -1.63 1.06 27.27
N SER A 315 -1.00 1.94 28.06
CA SER A 315 -0.38 3.16 27.55
C SER A 315 1.11 3.16 27.86
N ILE A 316 1.95 3.27 26.85
CA ILE A 316 3.40 3.29 27.00
C ILE A 316 3.90 4.67 26.61
N HIS A 317 4.66 5.30 27.50
CA HIS A 317 5.38 6.51 27.17
C HIS A 317 6.69 6.15 26.48
N MET A 318 6.90 6.68 25.28
CA MET A 318 8.08 6.41 24.47
C MET A 318 8.87 7.69 24.23
N ILE A 319 10.17 7.58 24.51
CA ILE A 319 11.18 8.51 24.07
C ILE A 319 11.82 7.87 22.84
N ASN A 320 12.05 8.66 21.78
CA ASN A 320 12.47 8.27 20.43
C ASN A 320 13.84 7.54 20.29
N LYS A 321 14.20 6.67 21.25
CA LYS A 321 15.48 5.95 21.33
C LYS A 321 15.32 4.45 21.57
N GLU A 322 14.11 3.96 21.86
CA GLU A 322 13.86 2.53 22.04
C GLU A 322 13.49 1.88 20.70
N LEU A 323 14.40 1.06 20.17
CA LEU A 323 14.15 0.19 19.03
C LEU A 323 13.62 -1.16 19.55
N ASP A 324 12.59 -1.69 18.90
CA ASP A 324 12.00 -3.03 19.10
C ASP A 324 11.50 -3.30 20.53
N PHE A 325 10.20 -3.06 20.76
CA PHE A 325 9.57 -3.24 22.06
C PHE A 325 8.30 -4.09 22.01
N GLU A 326 7.95 -4.69 23.14
CA GLU A 326 6.78 -5.55 23.28
C GLU A 326 5.74 -4.90 24.19
N ILE A 327 4.50 -4.81 23.71
CA ILE A 327 3.35 -4.34 24.47
C ILE A 327 2.56 -5.57 24.92
N LYS A 328 2.47 -5.79 26.23
CA LYS A 328 1.67 -6.89 26.80
C LYS A 328 0.34 -6.39 27.33
N LEU A 329 -0.76 -6.87 26.77
CA LEU A 329 -2.10 -6.57 27.28
C LEU A 329 -2.62 -7.71 28.17
N LYS A 330 -3.25 -7.34 29.29
CA LYS A 330 -3.88 -8.30 30.21
C LYS A 330 -5.30 -8.62 29.77
N LYS A 331 -5.68 -9.88 29.82
CA LYS A 331 -7.06 -10.29 29.52
C LYS A 331 -8.03 -9.69 30.54
N LYS A 332 -9.19 -9.22 30.09
CA LYS A 332 -10.26 -8.68 30.96
C LYS A 332 -10.89 -9.73 31.86
#